data_AF-A0A7M7G0M9-F1
#
_entry.id   AF-A0A7M7G0M9-F1
#
_cell.length_a   1.000
_cell.length_b   1.000
_cell.length_c   1.000
_cell.angle_alpha   90.00
_cell.angle_beta   90.00
_cell.angle_gamma   90.00
#
_symmetry.space_group_name_H-M   'P 1'
#
loop_
_entity.id
_entity.type
_entity.pdbx_description
1 polymer ?
#
loop_
_entity_poly.entity_id
_entity_poly.type
_entity_poly.pdbx_seq_one_letter_code
_entity_poly.pdbx_strand_id
1 'polypeptide(L)'
;MPKHKSKETLQASSSSEDEPTPKRSKKPAAKPAAKKPVKKSSDENDTSEMFSLSRQRFVNVREFRGKVLIDIREYYEKEVGDLLPGKKGISLTVDQWRKLVSQVDDIDSRIEEMA
;
A
#
# COMPACT_ATOMS: atom_id res chain seq x y z
N MET A 1 10.16 34.28 -21.25
CA MET A 1 11.23 33.85 -20.33
C MET A 1 12.15 35.04 -20.05
N PRO A 2 12.32 35.47 -18.80
CA PRO A 2 13.49 36.24 -18.39
C PRO A 2 14.35 35.46 -17.38
N LYS A 3 15.67 35.44 -17.60
CA LYS A 3 16.73 34.84 -16.76
C LYS A 3 17.53 35.94 -16.05
N HIS A 4 17.70 35.85 -14.73
CA HIS A 4 18.81 36.40 -13.91
C HIS A 4 18.84 35.55 -12.62
N LYS A 5 19.87 34.80 -12.16
CA LYS A 5 21.34 34.90 -11.99
C LYS A 5 21.77 35.33 -10.55
N SER A 6 22.08 34.31 -9.74
CA SER A 6 23.09 34.12 -8.65
C SER A 6 23.25 35.12 -7.48
N LYS A 7 23.37 34.57 -6.24
CA LYS A 7 24.49 34.84 -5.29
C LYS A 7 24.55 33.83 -4.12
N GLU A 8 25.77 33.35 -3.84
CA GLU A 8 26.21 32.47 -2.72
C GLU A 8 26.11 33.11 -1.31
N THR A 9 26.23 32.29 -0.25
CA THR A 9 27.42 32.22 0.66
C THR A 9 27.08 31.63 2.05
N LEU A 10 27.75 30.51 2.41
CA LEU A 10 28.49 30.12 3.65
C LEU A 10 27.92 30.56 5.04
N GLN A 11 28.04 29.87 6.20
CA GLN A 11 28.85 28.74 6.70
C GLN A 11 28.45 28.46 8.18
N ALA A 12 28.68 27.22 8.66
CA ALA A 12 29.21 26.81 9.99
C ALA A 12 28.41 27.11 11.30
N SER A 13 28.38 26.30 12.37
CA SER A 13 29.18 25.13 12.82
C SER A 13 28.56 24.48 14.09
N SER A 14 29.13 23.31 14.49
CA SER A 14 29.28 22.81 15.88
C SER A 14 28.13 21.98 16.47
N SER A 15 28.28 20.83 17.15
CA SER A 15 29.41 19.93 17.45
C SER A 15 28.86 18.75 18.28
N SER A 16 29.22 17.50 17.96
CA SER A 16 29.66 16.46 18.92
C SER A 16 29.77 15.10 18.24
N GLU A 17 30.99 14.57 18.27
CA GLU A 17 31.36 13.19 17.97
C GLU A 17 31.16 12.33 19.23
N ASP A 18 30.79 11.05 19.08
CA ASP A 18 31.33 9.92 19.86
C ASP A 18 30.97 8.56 19.19
N GLU A 19 31.98 7.72 18.97
CA GLU A 19 31.98 6.29 18.53
C GLU A 19 32.83 5.53 19.60
N PRO A 20 32.93 4.17 19.72
CA PRO A 20 32.00 3.04 19.43
C PRO A 20 32.07 1.75 20.34
N THR A 21 31.16 0.78 20.06
CA THR A 21 31.17 -0.72 20.32
C THR A 21 30.94 -1.29 21.75
N PRO A 22 30.71 -2.62 22.03
CA PRO A 22 30.43 -3.84 21.19
C PRO A 22 29.32 -4.87 21.66
N LYS A 23 28.89 -5.74 20.73
CA LYS A 23 28.48 -7.19 20.77
C LYS A 23 27.61 -7.79 21.93
N ARG A 24 26.52 -8.52 21.56
CA ARG A 24 26.41 -10.02 21.55
C ARG A 24 24.96 -10.59 21.72
N SER A 25 24.46 -11.21 20.64
CA SER A 25 23.61 -12.43 20.50
C SER A 25 22.43 -12.74 21.46
N LYS A 26 21.24 -12.98 20.88
CA LYS A 26 20.60 -14.32 20.68
C LYS A 26 19.10 -14.19 20.36
N LYS A 27 18.65 -14.84 19.28
CA LYS A 27 17.23 -15.23 19.05
C LYS A 27 16.81 -16.28 20.10
N PRO A 28 15.51 -16.41 20.39
CA PRO A 28 14.76 -17.51 19.78
C PRO A 28 13.33 -17.15 19.31
N ALA A 29 12.68 -18.15 18.73
CA ALA A 29 11.60 -18.11 17.75
C ALA A 29 10.15 -17.97 18.28
N ALA A 30 9.31 -17.45 17.38
CA ALA A 30 7.94 -17.88 17.04
C ALA A 30 6.81 -17.94 18.10
N LYS A 31 5.74 -17.15 17.88
CA LYS A 31 4.39 -17.60 17.43
C LYS A 31 3.41 -16.41 17.28
N PRO A 32 2.28 -16.57 16.54
CA PRO A 32 1.66 -15.50 15.76
C PRO A 32 0.67 -14.67 16.58
N ALA A 33 0.89 -13.35 16.66
CA ALA A 33 -0.01 -12.44 17.32
C ALA A 33 -1.02 -11.87 16.30
N ALA A 34 -2.24 -12.41 16.38
CA ALA A 34 -3.53 -11.78 16.16
C ALA A 34 -3.58 -10.55 15.23
N LYS A 35 -4.28 -10.71 14.09
CA LYS A 35 -4.79 -9.62 13.25
C LYS A 35 -5.65 -8.68 14.11
N LYS A 36 -5.10 -7.53 14.48
CA LYS A 36 -5.88 -6.43 15.07
C LYS A 36 -6.79 -5.82 13.99
N PRO A 37 -8.04 -5.42 14.33
CA PRO A 37 -8.88 -4.72 13.38
C PRO A 37 -8.26 -3.34 13.15
N VAL A 38 -7.86 -3.06 11.91
CA VAL A 38 -7.38 -1.75 11.50
C VAL A 38 -8.58 -0.80 11.58
N LYS A 39 -8.49 0.20 12.46
CA LYS A 39 -9.52 1.24 12.61
C LYS A 39 -9.47 2.15 11.39
N LYS A 40 -10.61 2.28 10.71
CA LYS A 40 -10.83 3.15 9.55
C LYS A 40 -10.73 4.62 9.97
N SER A 41 -9.86 5.39 9.34
CA SER A 41 -9.90 6.85 9.37
C SER A 41 -10.66 7.40 8.17
N SER A 42 -11.82 8.00 8.48
CA SER A 42 -12.40 9.20 7.86
C SER A 42 -12.51 9.28 6.34
N ASP A 43 -13.42 8.51 5.77
CA ASP A 43 -14.38 9.01 4.78
C ASP A 43 -15.73 8.38 5.15
N GLU A 44 -16.69 9.19 5.64
CA GLU A 44 -17.99 8.77 6.17
C GLU A 44 -18.95 8.16 5.11
N ASN A 45 -18.41 7.65 4.00
CA ASN A 45 -19.16 6.95 2.95
C ASN A 45 -18.56 5.59 2.55
N ASP A 46 -17.40 5.18 3.09
CA ASP A 46 -16.75 3.91 2.70
C ASP A 46 -17.04 2.80 3.73
N THR A 47 -18.31 2.48 3.88
CA THR A 47 -18.75 1.23 4.54
C THR A 47 -18.54 0.01 3.66
N SER A 48 -17.90 0.14 2.49
CA SER A 48 -17.66 -1.00 1.62
C SER A 48 -16.72 -2.01 2.27
N GLU A 49 -17.07 -3.28 2.11
CA GLU A 49 -16.28 -4.42 2.57
C GLU A 49 -14.97 -4.48 1.78
N MET A 50 -13.85 -4.52 2.51
CA MET A 50 -12.53 -4.69 1.93
C MET A 50 -12.09 -6.15 2.02
N PHE A 51 -11.82 -6.77 0.87
CA PHE A 51 -11.26 -8.11 0.77
C PHE A 51 -9.74 -8.04 0.71
N SER A 52 -9.04 -8.57 1.72
CA SER A 52 -7.58 -8.50 1.82
C SER A 52 -6.87 -9.47 0.87
N LEU A 53 -6.01 -8.97 -0.03
CA LEU A 53 -5.07 -9.75 -0.84
C LEU A 53 -3.69 -9.87 -0.17
N SER A 54 -3.24 -8.80 0.50
CA SER A 54 -2.01 -8.76 1.29
C SER A 54 -2.13 -7.72 2.40
N ARG A 55 -1.06 -7.50 3.20
CA ARG A 55 -1.06 -6.46 4.25
C ARG A 55 -1.45 -5.07 3.74
N GLN A 56 -1.12 -4.77 2.48
CA GLN A 56 -1.30 -3.45 1.88
C GLN A 56 -2.09 -3.50 0.58
N ARG A 57 -2.69 -4.63 0.20
CA ARG A 57 -3.48 -4.75 -1.04
C ARG A 57 -4.85 -5.31 -0.74
N PHE A 58 -5.87 -4.62 -1.24
CA PHE A 58 -7.26 -4.94 -0.99
C PHE A 58 -8.06 -4.88 -2.28
N VAL A 59 -9.12 -5.68 -2.33
CA VAL A 59 -10.23 -5.53 -3.27
C VAL A 59 -11.39 -4.85 -2.55
N ASN A 60 -12.02 -3.85 -3.15
CA ASN A 60 -13.20 -3.16 -2.62
C ASN A 60 -14.27 -3.09 -3.73
N VAL A 61 -15.53 -3.33 -3.38
CA VAL A 61 -16.68 -3.08 -4.26
C VAL A 61 -17.37 -1.80 -3.80
N ARG A 62 -17.38 -0.77 -4.65
CA ARG A 62 -17.98 0.52 -4.33
C ARG A 62 -18.82 1.06 -5.48
N GLU A 63 -19.70 2.01 -5.17
CA GLU A 63 -20.43 2.77 -6.17
C GLU A 63 -19.76 4.13 -6.38
N PHE A 64 -19.55 4.50 -7.64
CA PHE A 64 -19.06 5.83 -8.02
C PHE A 64 -19.89 6.38 -9.17
N ARG A 65 -20.60 7.49 -8.93
CA ARG A 65 -21.44 8.17 -9.93
C ARG A 65 -22.43 7.21 -10.62
N GLY A 66 -23.14 6.40 -9.83
CA GLY A 66 -24.15 5.46 -10.34
C GLY A 66 -23.58 4.20 -11.01
N LYS A 67 -22.26 3.95 -10.90
CA LYS A 67 -21.60 2.77 -11.45
C LYS A 67 -20.95 1.96 -10.35
N VAL A 68 -21.20 0.66 -10.34
CA VAL A 68 -20.49 -0.29 -9.48
C VAL A 68 -19.12 -0.55 -10.06
N LEU A 69 -18.09 -0.36 -9.23
CA LEU A 69 -16.69 -0.57 -9.56
C LEU A 69 -16.05 -1.53 -8.55
N ILE A 70 -15.16 -2.38 -9.06
CA ILE A 70 -14.34 -3.29 -8.28
C ILE A 70 -12.92 -2.74 -8.27
N ASP A 71 -12.50 -2.17 -7.16
CA ASP A 71 -11.17 -1.60 -6.97
C ASP A 71 -10.19 -2.64 -6.45
N ILE A 72 -9.12 -2.92 -7.20
CA ILE A 72 -7.97 -3.73 -6.76
C ILE A 72 -6.81 -2.76 -6.55
N ARG A 73 -6.46 -2.45 -5.29
CA ARG A 73 -5.56 -1.31 -4.98
C ARG A 73 -4.56 -1.60 -3.87
N GLU A 74 -3.36 -1.04 -4.02
CA GLU A 74 -2.33 -0.95 -2.98
C GLU A 74 -2.58 0.28 -2.12
N TYR A 75 -2.56 0.11 -0.80
CA TYR A 75 -2.69 1.16 0.20
C TYR A 75 -1.35 1.39 0.88
N TYR A 76 -1.07 2.64 1.23
CA TYR A 76 0.09 3.00 2.02
C TYR A 76 -0.35 3.47 3.41
N GLU A 77 0.53 3.28 4.39
CA GLU A 77 0.32 3.73 5.76
C GLU A 77 0.98 5.11 5.91
N LYS A 78 0.17 6.15 6.16
CA LYS A 78 0.69 7.51 6.37
C LYS A 78 1.09 7.70 7.84
N GLU A 79 0.23 7.25 8.73
CA GLU A 79 0.36 7.28 10.19
C GLU A 79 -0.04 5.90 10.73
N VAL A 80 0.37 5.55 11.95
CA VAL A 80 0.16 4.19 12.48
C VAL A 80 -1.34 3.88 12.54
N GLY A 81 -1.79 2.97 11.69
CA GLY A 81 -3.19 2.57 11.56
C GLY A 81 -3.98 3.24 10.44
N ASP A 82 -3.45 4.26 9.77
CA ASP A 82 -4.14 5.00 8.70
C ASP A 82 -3.74 4.49 7.31
N LEU A 83 -4.57 3.63 6.74
CA LEU A 83 -4.40 3.10 5.39
C LEU A 83 -5.08 4.01 4.36
N LEU A 84 -4.28 4.60 3.47
CA LEU A 84 -4.75 5.45 2.38
C LEU A 84 -4.54 4.79 1.02
N PRO A 85 -5.47 4.95 0.07
CA PRO A 85 -5.35 4.36 -1.26
C PRO A 85 -4.16 4.96 -2.00
N GLY A 86 -3.28 4.10 -2.51
CA GLY A 86 -2.13 4.49 -3.31
C GLY A 86 -2.44 4.64 -4.80
N LYS A 87 -1.45 5.15 -5.54
CA LYS A 87 -1.52 5.30 -7.00
C LYS A 87 -1.55 3.95 -7.73
N LYS A 88 -0.99 2.89 -7.14
CA LYS A 88 -0.96 1.55 -7.73
C LYS A 88 -2.29 0.85 -7.50
N GLY A 89 -3.01 0.55 -8.58
CA GLY A 89 -4.27 -0.16 -8.55
C GLY A 89 -5.11 0.11 -9.79
N ILE A 90 -6.20 -0.61 -9.93
CA ILE A 90 -7.16 -0.48 -11.03
C ILE A 90 -8.58 -0.57 -10.50
N SER A 91 -9.49 0.20 -11.09
CA SER A 91 -10.93 0.07 -10.87
C SER A 91 -11.51 -0.64 -12.10
N LEU A 92 -12.04 -1.84 -11.89
CA LEU A 92 -12.69 -2.62 -12.92
C LEU A 92 -14.19 -2.34 -12.93
N THR A 93 -14.76 -2.29 -14.13
CA THR A 93 -16.22 -2.37 -14.30
C THR A 93 -16.69 -3.81 -14.03
N VAL A 94 -18.00 -3.97 -13.79
CA VAL A 94 -18.62 -5.30 -13.60
C VAL A 94 -18.33 -6.24 -14.77
N ASP A 95 -18.36 -5.74 -16.01
CA ASP A 95 -18.12 -6.56 -17.20
C ASP A 95 -16.66 -7.03 -17.28
N GLN A 96 -15.71 -6.15 -16.98
CA GLN A 96 -14.29 -6.50 -16.91
C GLN A 96 -14.02 -7.52 -15.80
N TRP A 97 -14.65 -7.36 -14.64
CA TRP A 97 -14.55 -8.33 -13.54
C TRP A 97 -15.07 -9.71 -13.94
N ARG A 98 -16.26 -9.78 -14.55
CA ARG A 98 -16.83 -11.04 -15.05
C ARG A 98 -15.92 -11.70 -16.08
N LYS A 99 -15.33 -10.91 -16.99
CA LYS A 99 -14.39 -11.43 -17.97
C LYS A 99 -13.13 -11.99 -17.31
N LEU A 100 -12.56 -11.29 -16.33
CA LEU A 100 -11.43 -11.78 -15.53
C LEU A 100 -11.77 -13.12 -14.87
N VAL A 101 -12.92 -13.21 -14.18
CA VAL A 101 -13.37 -14.44 -13.52
C VAL A 101 -13.52 -15.60 -14.52
N SER A 102 -14.06 -15.34 -15.72
CA SER A 102 -14.21 -16.38 -16.75
C SER A 102 -12.88 -16.92 -17.31
N GLN A 103 -11.76 -16.26 -17.02
CA GLN A 103 -10.43 -16.63 -17.51
C GLN A 103 -9.52 -17.12 -16.37
N VAL A 104 -10.03 -17.27 -15.15
CA VAL A 104 -9.22 -17.66 -13.98
C VAL A 104 -8.54 -19.01 -14.21
N ASP A 105 -9.24 -20.01 -14.75
CA ASP A 105 -8.67 -21.34 -14.99
C ASP A 105 -7.48 -21.30 -15.99
N ASP A 106 -7.61 -20.51 -17.05
CA ASP A 106 -6.54 -20.31 -18.04
C ASP A 106 -5.35 -19.55 -17.42
N ILE A 107 -5.64 -18.56 -16.58
CA ILE A 107 -4.62 -17.77 -15.86
C ILE A 107 -3.88 -18.66 -14.86
N ASP A 108 -4.59 -19.47 -14.09
CA ASP A 108 -4.01 -20.36 -13.08
C ASP A 108 -3.12 -21.42 -13.74
N SER A 109 -3.59 -22.03 -14.84
CA SER A 109 -2.78 -22.94 -15.66
C SER A 109 -1.48 -22.27 -16.11
N ARG A 110 -1.56 -21.01 -16.56
CA ARG A 110 -0.37 -20.27 -17.00
C ARG A 110 0.57 -19.89 -15.85
N ILE A 111 0.04 -19.62 -14.65
CA ILE A 111 0.86 -19.36 -13.46
C ILE A 111 1.67 -20.60 -13.08
N GLU A 112 1.04 -21.78 -13.09
CA GLU A 112 1.71 -23.05 -12.77
C GLU A 112 2.84 -23.39 -13.75
N GLU A 113 2.69 -23.09 -15.04
CA GLU A 113 3.75 -23.27 -16.04
C GLU A 113 4.95 -22.33 -15.84
N MET A 114 4.76 -21.17 -15.20
CA MET A 114 5.80 -20.15 -15.02
C MET A 114 6.42 -20.16 -13.62
N ALA A 115 5.83 -20.89 -12.68
CA ALA A 115 6.27 -21.01 -11.29
C ALA A 115 7.30 -22.14 -11.11
#